data_AF-A0A9P5INV6-F1
#
_entry.id   AF-A0A9P5INV6-F1
#
_cell.length_a   1.000
_cell.length_b   1.000
_cell.length_c   1.000
_cell.angle_alpha   90.00
_cell.angle_beta   90.00
_cell.angle_gamma   90.00
#
_symmetry.space_group_name_H-M   'P 1'
#
loop_
_entity.id
_entity.type
_entity.pdbx_description
1 polymer ?
#
loop_
_entity_poly.entity_id
_entity_poly.type
_entity_poly.pdbx_seq_one_letter_code
_entity_poly.pdbx_strand_id
1 'polypeptide(L)'
;MSPTKEPFTITASPSTDIWRKPPTTDAFNAPTNMASAISLTSFLSSKITFSLPCKYRYDQGGLLLHLTKAGSKDRWLKTGIEFYNGKPYVSTVGCDNFADWSIYPTGLDPSEDVEVTVEVRREGDENGKGLWVYWIKGEERIPLREVAWFFADEEGWEIGVGAMACRPAKAEATNGESLEVKFWDFELKQH
;
A
#
# COMPACT_ATOMS: atom_id res chain seq x y z
N MET A 1 9.26 -12.71 -3.32
CA MET A 1 10.41 -12.71 -2.38
C MET A 1 9.85 -12.84 -0.96
N SER A 2 10.45 -13.60 -0.06
CA SER A 2 9.90 -13.79 1.29
C SER A 2 9.97 -12.50 2.12
N PRO A 3 9.12 -12.33 3.16
CA PRO A 3 9.32 -11.31 4.20
C PRO A 3 10.78 -11.30 4.64
N THR A 4 11.39 -10.13 4.69
CA THR A 4 12.83 -9.96 4.85
C THR A 4 13.13 -8.74 5.70
N LYS A 5 14.15 -8.87 6.55
CA LYS A 5 14.75 -7.72 7.24
C LYS A 5 15.74 -6.99 6.36
N GLU A 6 16.30 -7.67 5.36
CA GLU A 6 17.29 -7.08 4.45
C GLU A 6 16.67 -5.99 3.58
N PRO A 7 17.35 -4.85 3.42
CA PRO A 7 16.87 -3.77 2.57
C PRO A 7 16.76 -4.17 1.09
N PHE A 8 15.74 -3.64 0.41
CA PHE A 8 15.61 -3.72 -1.05
C PHE A 8 14.99 -2.44 -1.61
N THR A 9 15.18 -2.20 -2.90
CA THR A 9 14.69 -0.99 -3.59
C THR A 9 13.72 -1.37 -4.69
N ILE A 10 12.63 -0.62 -4.82
CA ILE A 10 11.75 -0.66 -5.99
C ILE A 10 11.88 0.67 -6.74
N THR A 11 12.14 0.57 -8.04
CA THR A 11 12.23 1.72 -8.95
C THR A 11 10.98 1.77 -9.82
N ALA A 12 10.18 2.84 -9.67
CA ALA A 12 9.04 3.09 -10.54
C ALA A 12 9.47 3.93 -11.75
N SER A 13 8.93 3.61 -12.93
CA SER A 13 8.99 4.52 -14.09
C SER A 13 7.84 5.52 -14.05
N PRO A 14 7.91 6.65 -14.77
CA PRO A 14 6.78 7.57 -14.90
C PRO A 14 5.54 6.87 -15.44
N SER A 15 4.36 7.44 -15.18
CA SER A 15 3.04 6.89 -15.57
C SER A 15 2.71 5.51 -15.00
N THR A 16 3.17 5.23 -13.77
CA THR A 16 2.79 4.03 -13.00
C THR A 16 1.80 4.37 -11.89
N ASP A 17 0.76 3.56 -11.74
CA ASP A 17 -0.26 3.73 -10.70
C ASP A 17 -0.97 2.40 -10.36
N ILE A 18 -1.58 2.37 -9.18
CA ILE A 18 -2.55 1.36 -8.74
C ILE A 18 -3.82 2.13 -8.35
N TRP A 19 -4.75 2.24 -9.29
CA TRP A 19 -5.93 3.07 -9.14
C TRP A 19 -7.06 2.61 -10.04
N ARG A 20 -8.27 2.59 -9.51
CA ARG A 20 -9.47 2.19 -10.26
C ARG A 20 -10.58 3.19 -10.03
N LYS A 21 -10.94 3.94 -11.08
CA LYS A 21 -11.98 4.98 -11.03
C LYS A 21 -12.87 4.90 -12.26
N PRO A 22 -14.21 4.82 -12.07
CA PRO A 22 -15.12 4.74 -13.19
C PRO A 22 -15.18 6.08 -13.96
N PRO A 23 -15.56 6.05 -15.24
CA PRO A 23 -15.86 4.86 -16.04
C PRO A 23 -14.64 4.28 -16.79
N THR A 24 -13.50 4.97 -16.80
CA THR A 24 -12.43 4.71 -17.79
C THR A 24 -11.08 4.28 -17.20
N THR A 25 -10.87 4.38 -15.90
CA THR A 25 -9.55 4.18 -15.31
C THR A 25 -9.51 2.88 -14.50
N ASP A 26 -8.68 1.95 -14.92
CA ASP A 26 -8.32 0.72 -14.17
C ASP A 26 -6.83 0.47 -14.41
N ALA A 27 -5.99 1.04 -13.55
CA ALA A 27 -4.54 0.96 -13.61
C ALA A 27 -4.03 0.05 -12.49
N PHE A 28 -3.17 -0.89 -12.85
CA PHE A 28 -2.44 -1.77 -11.95
C PHE A 28 -1.10 -2.12 -12.62
N ASN A 29 -0.29 -1.09 -12.90
CA ASN A 29 0.95 -1.23 -13.70
C ASN A 29 2.22 -0.85 -12.93
N ALA A 30 2.09 -0.62 -11.63
CA ALA A 30 3.20 -0.29 -10.76
C ALA A 30 4.13 -1.48 -10.53
N PRO A 31 5.45 -1.26 -10.39
CA PRO A 31 6.35 -2.31 -9.93
C PRO A 31 6.07 -2.67 -8.47
N THR A 32 6.14 -3.96 -8.19
CA THR A 32 5.87 -4.54 -6.87
C THR A 32 6.91 -5.60 -6.52
N ASN A 33 7.18 -5.79 -5.23
CA ASN A 33 7.89 -6.96 -4.72
C ASN A 33 6.94 -7.75 -3.81
N MET A 34 6.28 -8.75 -4.38
CA MET A 34 5.26 -9.56 -3.70
C MET A 34 5.87 -10.81 -3.05
N ALA A 35 5.38 -11.13 -1.85
CA ALA A 35 5.51 -12.46 -1.27
C ALA A 35 4.63 -13.47 -2.04
N SER A 36 4.90 -14.76 -1.83
CA SER A 36 4.01 -15.81 -2.34
C SER A 36 2.60 -15.59 -1.78
N ALA A 37 1.60 -15.73 -2.65
CA ALA A 37 0.21 -15.61 -2.22
C ALA A 37 -0.14 -16.72 -1.21
N ILE A 38 -1.01 -16.36 -0.26
CA ILE A 38 -1.49 -17.26 0.79
C ILE A 38 -3.02 -17.20 0.81
N SER A 39 -3.68 -18.17 1.46
CA SER A 39 -5.12 -18.08 1.70
C SER A 39 -5.44 -16.82 2.49
N LEU A 40 -6.48 -16.08 2.09
CA LEU A 40 -6.90 -14.88 2.83
C LEU A 40 -7.25 -15.22 4.28
N THR A 41 -7.85 -16.39 4.53
CA THR A 41 -8.15 -16.90 5.88
C THR A 41 -6.92 -17.08 6.77
N SER A 42 -5.74 -17.31 6.19
CA SER A 42 -4.49 -17.46 6.93
C SER A 42 -3.85 -16.13 7.32
N PHE A 43 -4.20 -15.02 6.65
CA PHE A 43 -3.59 -13.71 6.87
C PHE A 43 -3.91 -13.13 8.25
N LEU A 44 -2.87 -12.70 8.98
CA LEU A 44 -3.00 -12.05 10.30
C LEU A 44 -2.58 -10.59 10.28
N SER A 45 -1.38 -10.29 9.81
CA SER A 45 -0.89 -8.91 9.75
C SER A 45 0.31 -8.79 8.82
N SER A 46 0.59 -7.59 8.36
CA SER A 46 1.84 -7.25 7.70
C SER A 46 2.30 -5.86 8.10
N LYS A 47 3.62 -5.68 8.18
CA LYS A 47 4.26 -4.43 8.57
C LYS A 47 5.47 -4.21 7.69
N ILE A 48 5.70 -2.97 7.28
CA ILE A 48 6.86 -2.63 6.46
C ILE A 48 7.33 -1.21 6.77
N THR A 49 8.64 -1.01 6.76
CA THR A 49 9.27 0.31 6.82
C THR A 49 9.84 0.65 5.46
N PHE A 50 9.71 1.91 5.07
CA PHE A 50 10.23 2.39 3.80
C PHE A 50 10.56 3.87 3.84
N SER A 51 11.36 4.29 2.87
CA SER A 51 11.72 5.68 2.66
C SER A 51 11.74 6.04 1.18
N LEU A 52 11.28 7.25 0.86
CA LEU A 52 11.18 7.79 -0.50
C LEU A 52 11.36 9.31 -0.53
N PRO A 53 11.94 9.85 -1.62
CA PRO A 53 11.86 11.28 -1.90
C PRO A 53 10.44 11.66 -2.34
N CYS A 54 9.96 12.81 -1.88
CA CYS A 54 8.64 13.35 -2.24
C CYS A 54 8.78 14.51 -3.23
N LYS A 55 8.90 14.20 -4.53
CA LYS A 55 9.31 15.19 -5.54
C LYS A 55 8.18 15.60 -6.48
N TYR A 56 7.45 14.64 -7.02
CA TYR A 56 6.41 14.86 -8.01
C TYR A 56 5.04 14.46 -7.47
N ARG A 57 4.02 15.20 -7.91
CA ARG A 57 2.63 14.97 -7.48
C ARG A 57 2.26 13.49 -7.67
N TYR A 58 1.82 12.89 -6.59
CA TYR A 58 1.42 11.50 -6.43
C TYR A 58 2.55 10.47 -6.45
N ASP A 59 3.81 10.86 -6.22
CA ASP A 59 4.84 9.89 -5.84
C ASP A 59 4.35 9.08 -4.63
N GLN A 60 4.42 7.75 -4.73
CA GLN A 60 3.92 6.83 -3.73
C GLN A 60 4.91 5.71 -3.44
N GLY A 61 4.91 5.27 -2.19
CA GLY A 61 5.61 4.08 -1.74
C GLY A 61 4.90 3.48 -0.53
N GLY A 62 4.84 2.15 -0.47
CA GLY A 62 4.21 1.50 0.67
C GLY A 62 3.91 0.03 0.49
N LEU A 63 2.94 -0.44 1.27
CA LEU A 63 2.43 -1.81 1.32
C LEU A 63 1.24 -1.98 0.37
N LEU A 64 1.20 -3.10 -0.32
CA LEU A 64 0.12 -3.56 -1.19
C LEU A 64 -0.40 -4.92 -0.69
N LEU A 65 -1.71 -4.99 -0.52
CA LEU A 65 -2.47 -6.23 -0.37
C LEU A 65 -3.28 -6.44 -1.66
N HIS A 66 -3.06 -7.53 -2.37
CA HIS A 66 -3.73 -7.86 -3.63
C HIS A 66 -4.53 -9.13 -3.44
N LEU A 67 -5.86 -9.02 -3.55
CA LEU A 67 -6.79 -10.13 -3.38
C LEU A 67 -7.22 -10.66 -4.74
N THR A 68 -7.06 -11.97 -4.93
CA THR A 68 -7.40 -12.67 -6.16
C THR A 68 -8.30 -13.86 -5.87
N LYS A 69 -9.27 -14.12 -6.75
CA LYS A 69 -10.12 -15.31 -6.72
C LYS A 69 -10.54 -15.64 -8.15
N ALA A 70 -10.44 -16.91 -8.52
CA ALA A 70 -10.78 -17.35 -9.88
C ALA A 70 -12.20 -16.90 -10.27
N GLY A 71 -12.33 -16.28 -11.46
CA GLY A 71 -13.61 -15.77 -11.97
C GLY A 71 -14.14 -14.51 -11.27
N SER A 72 -13.39 -13.93 -10.34
CA SER A 72 -13.74 -12.66 -9.67
C SER A 72 -12.83 -11.53 -10.13
N LYS A 73 -13.30 -10.29 -10.01
CA LYS A 73 -12.45 -9.11 -10.22
C LYS A 73 -11.52 -8.95 -9.03
N ASP A 74 -10.24 -8.70 -9.31
CA ASP A 74 -9.26 -8.46 -8.26
C ASP A 74 -9.61 -7.25 -7.42
N ARG A 75 -9.45 -7.42 -6.11
CA ARG A 75 -9.57 -6.37 -5.09
C ARG A 75 -8.19 -6.07 -4.55
N TRP A 76 -8.00 -4.89 -3.99
CA TRP A 76 -6.71 -4.55 -3.41
C TRP A 76 -6.83 -3.47 -2.35
N LEU A 77 -5.80 -3.37 -1.53
CA LEU A 77 -5.55 -2.23 -0.67
C LEU A 77 -4.09 -1.81 -0.79
N LYS A 78 -3.84 -0.52 -1.00
CA LYS A 78 -2.49 0.04 -0.85
C LYS A 78 -2.48 1.01 0.33
N THR A 79 -1.40 1.02 1.09
CA THR A 79 -1.20 1.98 2.17
C THR A 79 0.27 2.36 2.29
N GLY A 80 0.55 3.65 2.51
CA GLY A 80 1.91 4.15 2.55
C GLY A 80 1.96 5.67 2.46
N ILE A 81 3.04 6.22 1.91
CA ILE A 81 3.14 7.66 1.63
C ILE A 81 2.58 7.96 0.24
N GLU A 82 1.90 9.10 0.12
CA GLU A 82 1.55 9.74 -1.14
C GLU A 82 1.86 11.24 -1.07
N PHE A 83 2.64 11.74 -2.03
CA PHE A 83 2.96 13.16 -2.12
C PHE A 83 1.82 13.93 -2.79
N TYR A 84 1.11 14.74 -2.02
CA TYR A 84 -0.06 15.46 -2.50
C TYR A 84 -0.09 16.88 -1.97
N ASN A 85 -0.53 17.85 -2.80
CA ASN A 85 -0.56 19.28 -2.45
C ASN A 85 0.74 19.79 -1.78
N GLY A 86 1.89 19.35 -2.29
CA GLY A 86 3.21 19.76 -1.83
C GLY A 86 3.63 19.18 -0.47
N LYS A 87 2.92 18.17 0.05
CA LYS A 87 3.20 17.56 1.36
C LYS A 87 3.08 16.03 1.31
N PRO A 88 3.85 15.31 2.14
CA PRO A 88 3.67 13.88 2.31
C PRO A 88 2.44 13.59 3.17
N TYR A 89 1.56 12.74 2.67
CA TYR A 89 0.43 12.19 3.42
C TYR A 89 0.64 10.70 3.64
N VAL A 90 0.22 10.19 4.80
CA VAL A 90 -0.08 8.76 4.87
C VAL A 90 -1.41 8.55 4.17
N SER A 91 -1.41 7.67 3.18
CA SER A 91 -2.51 7.44 2.25
C SER A 91 -2.91 5.98 2.31
N THR A 92 -4.21 5.71 2.36
CA THR A 92 -4.77 4.37 2.25
C THR A 92 -5.85 4.38 1.18
N VAL A 93 -5.76 3.44 0.25
CA VAL A 93 -6.76 3.22 -0.79
C VAL A 93 -7.24 1.78 -0.72
N GLY A 94 -8.52 1.59 -0.41
CA GLY A 94 -9.20 0.32 -0.52
C GLY A 94 -9.96 0.24 -1.84
N CYS A 95 -9.89 -0.89 -2.53
CA CYS A 95 -10.56 -1.11 -3.80
C CYS A 95 -11.25 -2.47 -3.81
N ASP A 96 -12.52 -2.50 -3.38
CA ASP A 96 -13.41 -3.63 -3.65
C ASP A 96 -13.86 -3.58 -5.12
N ASN A 97 -14.72 -2.62 -5.46
CA ASN A 97 -15.14 -2.39 -6.84
C ASN A 97 -14.40 -1.22 -7.51
N PHE A 98 -14.22 -0.13 -6.77
CA PHE A 98 -13.52 1.08 -7.18
C PHE A 98 -12.69 1.61 -6.00
N ALA A 99 -11.68 2.42 -6.31
CA ALA A 99 -10.80 3.00 -5.32
C ALA A 99 -11.54 4.01 -4.43
N ASP A 100 -11.51 3.75 -3.13
CA ASP A 100 -11.89 4.66 -2.05
C ASP A 100 -10.60 5.12 -1.34
N TRP A 101 -10.36 6.43 -1.33
CA TRP A 101 -9.10 7.04 -0.95
C TRP A 101 -9.22 7.90 0.28
N SER A 102 -8.36 7.64 1.25
CA SER A 102 -8.21 8.43 2.47
C SER A 102 -6.75 8.89 2.63
N ILE A 103 -6.57 10.10 3.14
CA ILE A 103 -5.26 10.70 3.40
C ILE A 103 -5.22 11.35 4.78
N TYR A 104 -4.07 11.23 5.44
CA TYR A 104 -3.80 11.83 6.74
C TYR A 104 -2.50 12.67 6.69
N PRO A 105 -2.53 13.94 7.11
CA PRO A 105 -1.35 14.80 7.04
C PRO A 105 -0.28 14.32 8.03
N THR A 106 0.95 14.14 7.55
CA THR A 106 2.04 13.62 8.39
C THR A 106 2.77 14.70 9.18
N GLY A 107 2.83 15.92 8.64
CA GLY A 107 3.69 17.00 9.15
C GLY A 107 5.19 16.79 8.87
N LEU A 108 5.57 15.78 8.09
CA LEU A 108 6.94 15.51 7.70
C LEU A 108 7.42 16.51 6.64
N ASP A 109 8.72 16.81 6.66
CA ASP A 109 9.34 17.75 5.73
C ASP A 109 9.56 17.08 4.36
N PRO A 110 8.95 17.59 3.27
CA PRO A 110 9.16 17.04 1.93
C PRO A 110 10.54 17.34 1.33
N SER A 111 11.38 18.19 1.94
CA SER A 111 12.73 18.47 1.41
C SER A 111 13.71 17.32 1.62
N GLU A 112 13.39 16.37 2.50
CA GLU A 112 14.18 15.19 2.82
C GLU A 112 13.45 13.92 2.37
N ASP A 113 14.16 12.79 2.34
CA ASP A 113 13.55 11.49 2.16
C ASP A 113 12.61 11.19 3.35
N VAL A 114 11.35 10.87 3.05
CA VAL A 114 10.31 10.62 4.05
C VAL A 114 10.33 9.16 4.46
N GLU A 115 10.57 8.89 5.73
CA GLU A 115 10.54 7.52 6.28
C GLU A 115 9.26 7.24 7.06
N VAL A 116 8.60 6.12 6.75
CA VAL A 116 7.35 5.70 7.41
C VAL A 116 7.32 4.18 7.58
N THR A 117 6.76 3.75 8.72
CA THR A 117 6.35 2.37 8.96
C THR A 117 4.82 2.28 8.98
N VAL A 118 4.26 1.36 8.19
CA VAL A 118 2.82 1.06 8.21
C VAL A 118 2.59 -0.37 8.65
N GLU A 119 1.51 -0.62 9.37
CA GLU A 119 1.03 -1.95 9.74
C GLU A 119 -0.42 -2.11 9.30
N VAL A 120 -0.75 -3.29 8.78
CA VAL A 120 -2.12 -3.72 8.52
C VAL A 120 -2.39 -5.01 9.27
N ARG A 121 -3.56 -5.14 9.88
CA ARG A 121 -3.87 -6.26 10.78
C ARG A 121 -5.33 -6.68 10.67
N ARG A 122 -5.55 -7.99 10.69
CA ARG A 122 -6.86 -8.59 10.92
C ARG A 122 -7.21 -8.39 12.39
N GLU A 123 -8.30 -7.67 12.64
CA GLU A 123 -8.85 -7.48 13.97
C GLU A 123 -10.36 -7.73 13.95
N GLY A 124 -10.95 -7.95 15.11
CA GLY A 124 -12.38 -8.14 15.25
C GLY A 124 -12.86 -7.97 16.68
N ASP A 125 -14.14 -7.66 16.79
CA ASP A 125 -14.87 -7.38 18.01
C ASP A 125 -16.26 -8.06 17.96
N GLU A 126 -17.21 -7.63 18.82
CA GLU A 126 -18.58 -8.13 18.79
C GLU A 126 -19.35 -7.83 17.49
N ASN A 127 -18.90 -6.87 16.67
CA ASN A 127 -19.54 -6.46 15.43
C ASN A 127 -18.98 -7.17 14.19
N GLY A 128 -17.90 -7.94 14.33
CA GLY A 128 -17.32 -8.75 13.26
C GLY A 128 -15.81 -8.58 13.15
N LYS A 129 -15.28 -8.82 11.95
CA LYS A 129 -13.84 -8.72 11.66
C LYS A 129 -13.60 -7.76 10.50
N GLY A 130 -12.49 -7.03 10.56
CA GLY A 130 -12.08 -6.07 9.56
C GLY A 130 -10.56 -5.98 9.45
N LEU A 131 -10.08 -5.34 8.38
CA LEU A 131 -8.67 -5.01 8.26
C LEU A 131 -8.44 -3.60 8.80
N TRP A 132 -7.63 -3.49 9.85
CA TRP A 132 -7.17 -2.22 10.38
C TRP A 132 -5.85 -1.81 9.76
N VAL A 133 -5.70 -0.52 9.50
CA VAL A 133 -4.49 0.10 8.95
C VAL A 133 -3.97 1.14 9.94
N TYR A 134 -2.68 1.05 10.25
CA TYR A 134 -2.00 1.85 11.25
C TYR A 134 -0.75 2.54 10.68
N TRP A 135 -0.52 3.78 11.11
CA TRP A 135 0.80 4.41 11.03
C TRP A 135 1.54 4.14 12.34
N ILE A 136 2.73 3.55 12.24
CA ILE A 136 3.56 3.25 13.41
C ILE A 136 4.51 4.42 13.66
N LYS A 137 4.43 5.01 14.86
CA LYS A 137 5.33 6.07 15.32
C LYS A 137 5.98 5.65 16.63
N GLY A 138 7.21 5.16 16.55
CA GLY A 138 7.88 4.54 17.69
C GLY A 138 7.10 3.30 18.15
N GLU A 139 6.61 3.33 19.39
CA GLU A 139 5.79 2.25 19.96
C GLU A 139 4.27 2.46 19.76
N GLU A 140 3.85 3.62 19.26
CA GLU A 140 2.45 3.97 19.09
C GLU A 140 1.90 3.46 17.74
N ARG A 141 0.69 2.87 17.79
CA ARG A 141 -0.13 2.56 16.62
C ARG A 141 -1.19 3.64 16.43
N ILE A 142 -1.00 4.53 15.46
CA ILE A 142 -2.00 5.53 15.12
C ILE A 142 -3.00 4.90 14.15
N PRO A 143 -4.30 4.74 14.53
CA PRO A 143 -5.31 4.18 13.64
C PRO A 143 -5.61 5.14 12.49
N LEU A 144 -5.61 4.62 11.26
CA LEU A 144 -5.90 5.39 10.05
C LEU A 144 -7.21 4.99 9.41
N ARG A 145 -7.46 3.68 9.32
CA ARG A 145 -8.61 3.14 8.59
C ARG A 145 -8.98 1.76 9.11
N GLU A 146 -10.27 1.56 9.31
CA GLU A 146 -10.87 0.23 9.34
C GLU A 146 -11.51 -0.06 7.98
N VAL A 147 -11.26 -1.25 7.45
CA VAL A 147 -11.77 -1.72 6.16
C VAL A 147 -12.62 -2.96 6.37
N ALA A 148 -13.91 -2.73 6.64
CA ALA A 148 -14.86 -3.78 7.03
C ALA A 148 -15.11 -4.85 5.94
N TRP A 149 -15.01 -4.49 4.66
CA TRP A 149 -15.27 -5.42 3.56
C TRP A 149 -14.13 -6.42 3.31
N PHE A 150 -12.93 -6.16 3.86
CA PHE A 150 -11.69 -6.83 3.42
C PHE A 150 -11.72 -8.36 3.60
N PHE A 151 -12.42 -8.84 4.62
CA PHE A 151 -12.56 -10.27 4.94
C PHE A 151 -13.99 -10.80 4.75
N ALA A 152 -14.84 -10.06 4.02
CA ALA A 152 -16.18 -10.54 3.67
C ALA A 152 -16.08 -11.66 2.63
N ASP A 153 -16.73 -12.80 2.89
CA ASP A 153 -16.75 -14.00 2.05
C ASP A 153 -15.33 -14.45 1.62
N GLU A 154 -14.40 -14.50 2.58
CA GLU A 154 -12.96 -14.72 2.35
C GLU A 154 -12.61 -16.12 1.84
N GLU A 155 -13.53 -17.08 1.88
CA GLU A 155 -13.32 -18.43 1.37
C GLU A 155 -13.00 -18.42 -0.14
N GLY A 156 -11.87 -19.05 -0.48
CA GLY A 156 -11.38 -19.16 -1.85
C GLY A 156 -10.70 -17.90 -2.39
N TRP A 157 -10.54 -16.85 -1.58
CA TRP A 157 -9.66 -15.73 -1.90
C TRP A 157 -8.23 -16.02 -1.46
N GLU A 158 -7.28 -15.62 -2.30
CA GLU A 158 -5.87 -15.54 -1.97
C GLU A 158 -5.46 -14.07 -1.77
N ILE A 159 -4.42 -13.87 -0.96
CA ILE A 159 -3.82 -12.57 -0.74
C ILE A 159 -2.33 -12.61 -1.07
N GLY A 160 -1.93 -11.80 -2.04
CA GLY A 160 -0.56 -11.37 -2.22
C GLY A 160 -0.27 -10.16 -1.32
N VAL A 161 0.86 -10.18 -0.62
CA VAL A 161 1.32 -9.08 0.23
C VAL A 161 2.69 -8.64 -0.25
N GLY A 162 2.91 -7.34 -0.45
CA GLY A 162 4.21 -6.88 -0.94
C GLY A 162 4.40 -5.37 -0.90
N ALA A 163 5.62 -4.95 -1.22
CA ALA A 163 5.97 -3.55 -1.37
C ALA A 163 5.61 -3.04 -2.78
N MET A 164 5.27 -1.75 -2.89
CA MET A 164 4.96 -1.10 -4.15
C MET A 164 5.54 0.32 -4.23
N ALA A 165 5.81 0.79 -5.45
CA ALA A 165 6.15 2.18 -5.73
C ALA A 165 5.35 2.67 -6.94
N CYS A 166 4.83 3.90 -6.92
CA CYS A 166 4.17 4.52 -8.07
C CYS A 166 4.72 5.91 -8.35
N ARG A 167 4.72 6.28 -9.62
CA ARG A 167 4.81 7.67 -10.07
C ARG A 167 3.81 7.90 -11.18
N PRO A 168 2.60 8.36 -10.81
CA PRO A 168 1.57 8.68 -11.77
C PRO A 168 1.93 9.87 -12.66
N ALA A 169 2.84 10.74 -12.20
CA ALA A 169 3.35 11.84 -13.02
C ALA A 169 3.91 11.31 -14.35
N LYS A 170 3.56 11.99 -15.44
CA LYS A 170 4.01 11.62 -16.78
C LYS A 170 5.49 11.94 -16.97
N ALA A 171 6.13 11.28 -17.94
CA ALA A 171 7.55 11.46 -18.21
C ALA A 171 7.92 12.92 -18.50
N GLU A 172 7.04 13.71 -19.14
CA GLU A 172 7.29 15.12 -19.44
C GLU A 172 7.33 15.97 -18.16
N ALA A 173 6.54 15.61 -17.14
CA ALA A 173 6.51 16.32 -15.87
C ALA A 173 7.72 15.99 -14.98
N THR A 174 8.37 14.86 -15.23
CA THR A 174 9.49 14.36 -14.41
C THR A 174 10.82 14.36 -15.16
N ASN A 175 10.87 14.87 -16.39
CA ASN A 175 12.01 14.71 -17.30
C ASN A 175 12.49 13.25 -17.44
N GLY A 176 11.55 12.30 -17.38
CA GLY A 176 11.83 10.87 -17.43
C GLY A 176 12.38 10.25 -16.14
N GLU A 177 12.53 11.03 -15.07
CA GLU A 177 13.12 10.57 -13.80
C GLU A 177 12.31 9.46 -13.15
N SER A 178 13.02 8.51 -12.54
CA SER A 178 12.49 7.40 -11.75
C SER A 178 12.39 7.73 -10.25
N LEU A 179 11.49 7.05 -9.53
CA LEU A 179 11.30 7.14 -8.08
C LEU A 179 11.87 5.85 -7.54
N GLU A 180 12.81 5.99 -6.64
CA GLU A 180 13.36 4.88 -5.89
C GLU A 180 12.76 4.91 -4.50
N VAL A 181 12.11 3.81 -4.12
CA VAL A 181 11.62 3.61 -2.77
C VAL A 181 12.42 2.48 -2.14
N LYS A 182 13.03 2.77 -0.99
CA LYS A 182 13.82 1.80 -0.22
C LYS A 182 12.92 1.19 0.84
N PHE A 183 12.95 -0.12 0.98
CA PHE A 183 12.13 -0.89 1.92
C PHE A 183 13.02 -1.76 2.79
N TRP A 184 12.61 -1.98 4.04
CA TRP A 184 13.23 -2.91 4.99
C TRP A 184 12.23 -3.29 6.08
N ASP A 185 12.62 -4.22 6.95
CA ASP A 185 11.76 -4.75 8.03
C ASP A 185 10.38 -5.20 7.53
N PHE A 186 10.34 -5.88 6.38
CA PHE A 186 9.09 -6.39 5.82
C PHE A 186 8.68 -7.69 6.53
N GLU A 187 7.59 -7.62 7.28
CA GLU A 187 7.01 -8.71 8.04
C GLU A 187 5.64 -9.12 7.46
N LEU A 188 5.40 -10.43 7.38
CA LEU A 188 4.09 -11.02 7.12
C LEU A 188 3.84 -12.10 8.18
N LYS A 189 2.71 -11.99 8.88
CA LYS A 189 2.24 -12.99 9.84
C LYS A 189 1.02 -13.68 9.27
N GLN A 190 1.03 -15.00 9.39
CA GLN A 190 -0.06 -15.89 9.00
C GLN A 190 -0.20 -17.01 10.03
N HIS A 191 -1.36 -17.68 10.04
CA HIS A 191 -1.59 -18.90 10.83
C HIS A 191 -0.72 -20.08 10.41
#